data_AF-A0A0H3JXM4-F1
#
_entry.id   AF-A0A0H3JXM4-F1
#
_cell.length_a   1.000
_cell.length_b   1.000
_cell.length_c   1.000
_cell.angle_alpha   90.00
_cell.angle_beta   90.00
_cell.angle_gamma   90.00
#
_symmetry.space_group_name_H-M   'P 1'
#
loop_
_entity.id
_entity.type
_entity.pdbx_description
1 polymer ?
#
loop_
_entity_poly.entity_id
_entity_poly.type
_entity_poly.pdbx_seq_one_letter_code
_entity_poly.pdbx_strand_id
1 'polypeptide(L)'
;MNQIEEALTGLISKDPAIVNENANKDSDTFSTMRDLTAGIVSKSYALNYLLPKHVADAHQRGDIHFHDLDYHPFQPLTNCCLIDAKNMLHNGFEIGNANVTSPKSIQTASAQLVQIIANVSSSQYGGCTVDRVDELLSTYARHNEEQHRNIAKQFVKESEIDRYVDQQVTKDINDAIESLEYEINTLYTSNGQTPFVTLGFGLGTDHLSRKIQQAILNTRIKGLGKDRTTAIFPKLVFSIKKGTNFSPQDPNYDIKQLALKCSTKRMYPDILNYDKLVEILGDFKAPMGCRSFLPSWKDAEGHFENNGRCNLGVVTLNLPRMALESAGNMTKFWEIFYERIDVLHDALLYRINRLKDAVPNNAPILYKSGAFNYKLKETDDVAELFKNKRATISMGYIGLYETATVFYGPDWETSQEAKAFTLEILKEMKRYQTKWTELYDIWFSIYSTPSESLTDRFCRLDQERFGDIKDITDKGYYQNSFHYDVRKDVTPFEKLDFEKDYPYYASGGFIHYCEYPKLQHNLKALEAVWDYSYDKVGYLGTNIPIDHCYECDYDGDFEATEKGFKCPNCGNDNPKTVDVVKRTCGYLGNPVQRPVIKGRHKEICARVKHMKAPKE
;
A
#
# COMPACT_ATOMS: atom_id res chain seq x y z
N MET A 1 -16.83 17.98 29.51
CA MET A 1 -17.25 16.93 28.56
C MET A 1 -16.39 15.71 28.82
N ASN A 2 -16.92 14.50 28.64
CA ASN A 2 -16.05 13.33 28.59
C ASN A 2 -15.27 13.32 27.24
N GLN A 3 -14.17 12.57 27.13
CA GLN A 3 -13.33 12.55 25.92
C GLN A 3 -14.11 12.19 24.63
N ILE A 4 -15.21 11.44 24.73
CA ILE A 4 -16.06 11.09 23.58
C ILE A 4 -16.81 12.32 23.09
N GLU A 5 -17.45 13.06 24.01
CA GLU A 5 -18.18 14.28 23.69
C GLU A 5 -17.26 15.33 23.04
N GLU A 6 -16.02 15.45 23.50
CA GLU A 6 -15.02 16.35 22.89
C GLU A 6 -14.66 15.90 21.46
N ALA A 7 -14.40 14.61 21.25
CA ALA A 7 -14.09 14.08 19.92
C ALA A 7 -15.27 14.22 18.95
N LEU A 8 -16.50 13.94 19.40
CA LEU A 8 -17.71 14.13 18.59
C LEU A 8 -17.96 15.60 18.28
N THR A 9 -17.73 16.49 19.25
CA THR A 9 -17.80 17.94 19.01
C THR A 9 -16.76 18.38 17.98
N GLY A 10 -15.54 17.87 18.07
CA GLY A 10 -14.46 18.10 17.11
C GLY A 10 -14.80 17.60 15.70
N LEU A 11 -15.46 16.45 15.58
CA LEU A 11 -15.95 15.96 14.29
C LEU A 11 -17.04 16.87 13.71
N ILE A 12 -18.00 17.30 14.53
CA ILE A 12 -19.08 18.22 14.10
C ILE A 12 -18.50 19.59 13.69
N SER A 13 -17.47 20.06 14.37
CA SER A 13 -16.78 21.32 14.06
C SER A 13 -15.69 21.18 12.98
N LYS A 14 -15.48 19.98 12.42
CA LYS A 14 -14.46 19.65 11.40
C LYS A 14 -13.02 19.98 11.82
N ASP A 15 -12.62 19.57 13.01
CA ASP A 15 -11.21 19.66 13.45
C ASP A 15 -10.28 18.95 12.44
N PRO A 16 -9.31 19.66 11.82
CA PRO A 16 -8.36 19.08 10.87
C PRO A 16 -7.58 17.87 11.40
N ALA A 17 -7.32 17.77 12.71
CA ALA A 17 -6.64 16.63 13.31
C ALA A 17 -7.49 15.35 13.26
N ILE A 18 -8.81 15.48 13.10
CA ILE A 18 -9.76 14.38 12.97
C ILE A 18 -10.10 14.16 11.49
N VAL A 19 -10.51 15.20 10.76
CA VAL A 19 -11.03 15.04 9.40
C VAL A 19 -9.94 14.79 8.34
N ASN A 20 -8.69 15.19 8.60
CA ASN A 20 -7.57 14.99 7.67
C ASN A 20 -6.60 13.87 8.10
N GLU A 21 -6.99 12.99 9.03
CA GLU A 21 -6.17 11.83 9.44
C GLU A 21 -5.96 10.86 8.27
N ASN A 22 -6.94 10.76 7.36
CA ASN A 22 -6.89 9.95 6.15
C ASN A 22 -7.27 10.81 4.94
N ALA A 23 -6.30 11.12 4.07
CA ALA A 23 -6.50 12.03 2.94
C ALA A 23 -7.46 11.49 1.85
N ASN A 24 -7.93 10.24 1.97
CA ASN A 24 -8.94 9.69 1.07
C ASN A 24 -10.38 9.83 1.60
N LYS A 25 -10.61 10.22 2.87
CA LYS A 25 -11.96 10.36 3.45
C LYS A 25 -12.50 11.77 3.21
N ASP A 26 -13.61 11.88 2.49
CA ASP A 26 -14.32 13.17 2.33
C ASP A 26 -15.30 13.36 3.49
N SER A 27 -14.88 14.14 4.49
CA SER A 27 -15.65 14.41 5.71
C SER A 27 -17.00 15.09 5.49
N ASP A 28 -17.28 15.59 4.29
CA ASP A 28 -18.55 16.27 3.99
C ASP A 28 -19.64 15.28 3.57
N THR A 29 -19.28 14.04 3.26
CA THR A 29 -20.23 13.00 2.84
C THR A 29 -20.85 12.26 4.02
N PHE A 30 -22.14 11.89 3.89
CA PHE A 30 -22.84 11.13 4.93
C PHE A 30 -22.23 9.76 5.22
N SER A 31 -21.66 9.09 4.21
CA SER A 31 -20.98 7.81 4.40
C SER A 31 -19.75 7.96 5.29
N THR A 32 -18.90 8.95 5.01
CA THR A 32 -17.70 9.20 5.81
C THR A 32 -18.04 9.71 7.20
N MET A 33 -19.06 10.58 7.35
CA MET A 33 -19.48 11.03 8.70
C MET A 33 -19.99 9.88 9.58
N ARG A 34 -20.73 8.92 9.01
CA ARG A 34 -21.15 7.71 9.75
C ARG A 34 -19.94 6.88 10.19
N ASP A 35 -18.98 6.69 9.30
CA ASP A 35 -17.75 5.94 9.58
C ASP A 35 -16.89 6.63 10.65
N LEU A 36 -16.63 7.94 10.54
CA LEU A 36 -15.88 8.71 11.53
C LEU A 36 -16.58 8.70 12.91
N THR A 37 -17.92 8.77 12.93
CA THR A 37 -18.69 8.67 14.18
C THR A 37 -18.50 7.30 14.84
N ALA A 38 -18.64 6.22 14.05
CA ALA A 38 -18.39 4.87 14.54
C ALA A 38 -16.95 4.71 15.04
N GLY A 39 -15.98 5.23 14.30
CA GLY A 39 -14.56 5.20 14.65
C GLY A 39 -14.23 5.89 15.96
N ILE A 40 -14.82 7.06 16.24
CA ILE A 40 -14.66 7.77 17.52
C ILE A 40 -15.18 6.92 18.68
N VAL A 41 -16.36 6.32 18.52
CA VAL A 41 -16.96 5.44 19.55
C VAL A 41 -16.09 4.21 19.77
N SER A 42 -15.68 3.53 18.69
CA SER A 42 -14.85 2.32 18.73
C SER A 42 -13.50 2.59 19.38
N LYS A 43 -12.81 3.68 19.01
CA LYS A 43 -11.53 4.08 19.59
C LYS A 43 -11.63 4.35 21.08
N SER A 44 -12.65 5.12 21.51
CA SER A 44 -12.83 5.42 22.92
C SER A 44 -13.16 4.17 23.73
N TYR A 45 -14.06 3.32 23.22
CA TYR A 45 -14.41 2.08 23.91
C TYR A 45 -13.21 1.13 24.00
N ALA A 46 -12.42 1.03 22.93
CA ALA A 46 -11.22 0.20 22.89
C ALA A 46 -10.20 0.61 23.96
N LEU A 47 -9.89 1.91 24.05
CA LEU A 47 -8.89 2.44 25.00
C LEU A 47 -9.34 2.32 26.45
N ASN A 48 -10.62 2.50 26.73
CA ASN A 48 -11.13 2.54 28.12
C ASN A 48 -11.54 1.18 28.67
N TYR A 49 -11.95 0.23 27.81
CA TYR A 49 -12.62 -1.00 28.26
C TYR A 49 -12.10 -2.29 27.64
N LEU A 50 -11.46 -2.26 26.48
CA LEU A 50 -11.02 -3.48 25.79
C LEU A 50 -9.53 -3.76 25.96
N LEU A 51 -8.69 -2.77 25.66
CA LEU A 51 -7.25 -2.96 25.67
C LEU A 51 -6.70 -3.15 27.09
N PRO A 52 -5.63 -3.96 27.27
CA PRO A 52 -4.86 -3.97 28.50
C PRO A 52 -4.39 -2.55 28.82
N LYS A 53 -4.50 -2.16 30.10
CA LYS A 53 -4.25 -0.78 30.52
C LYS A 53 -2.87 -0.26 30.10
N HIS A 54 -1.82 -1.06 30.24
CA HIS A 54 -0.46 -0.66 29.86
C HIS A 54 -0.29 -0.45 28.35
N VAL A 55 -1.02 -1.21 27.53
CA VAL A 55 -1.06 -1.05 26.06
C VAL A 55 -1.82 0.22 25.67
N ALA A 56 -2.98 0.47 26.28
CA ALA A 56 -3.76 1.69 26.06
C ALA A 56 -2.96 2.95 26.44
N ASP A 57 -2.36 2.94 27.63
CA ASP A 57 -1.54 4.05 28.13
C ASP A 57 -0.31 4.28 27.21
N ALA A 58 0.35 3.21 26.75
CA ALA A 58 1.48 3.31 25.83
C ALA A 58 1.08 3.85 24.44
N HIS A 59 -0.09 3.46 23.92
CA HIS A 59 -0.63 4.08 22.71
C HIS A 59 -0.87 5.57 22.91
N GLN A 60 -1.56 5.95 24.00
CA GLN A 60 -1.92 7.34 24.29
C GLN A 60 -0.70 8.25 24.46
N ARG A 61 0.35 7.78 25.14
CA ARG A 61 1.62 8.52 25.30
C ARG A 61 2.49 8.58 24.05
N GLY A 62 2.20 7.78 23.02
CA GLY A 62 3.01 7.69 21.81
C GLY A 62 4.25 6.82 21.95
N ASP A 63 4.30 5.92 22.94
CA ASP A 63 5.34 4.89 23.08
C ASP A 63 5.21 3.84 21.96
N ILE A 64 3.95 3.48 21.67
CA ILE A 64 3.56 2.62 20.55
C ILE A 64 2.40 3.26 19.80
N HIS A 65 2.04 2.68 18.66
CA HIS A 65 0.81 2.98 17.96
C HIS A 65 0.12 1.69 17.55
N PHE A 66 -0.92 1.34 18.30
CA PHE A 66 -1.93 0.37 17.88
C PHE A 66 -2.72 0.92 16.69
N HIS A 67 -2.55 0.32 15.50
CA HIS A 67 -3.22 0.79 14.28
C HIS A 67 -4.67 0.36 14.22
N ASP A 68 -5.48 1.17 13.53
CA ASP A 68 -6.89 0.93 13.21
C ASP A 68 -7.79 0.78 14.45
N LEU A 69 -7.53 1.57 15.50
CA LEU A 69 -8.32 1.58 16.74
C LEU A 69 -9.79 1.97 16.54
N ASP A 70 -10.08 2.66 15.46
CA ASP A 70 -11.42 2.98 14.97
C ASP A 70 -12.20 1.73 14.50
N TYR A 71 -11.52 0.61 14.24
CA TYR A 71 -12.13 -0.65 13.83
C TYR A 71 -11.83 -1.80 14.82
N HIS A 72 -10.55 -2.06 15.09
CA HIS A 72 -10.07 -3.16 15.92
C HIS A 72 -9.45 -2.59 17.21
N PRO A 73 -9.79 -3.09 18.41
CA PRO A 73 -10.46 -4.36 18.71
C PRO A 73 -11.98 -4.28 18.89
N PHE A 74 -12.63 -3.14 18.59
CA PHE A 74 -14.08 -3.04 18.77
C PHE A 74 -14.80 -4.13 17.96
N GLN A 75 -14.44 -4.30 16.70
CA GLN A 75 -14.78 -5.46 15.88
C GLN A 75 -13.53 -6.32 15.62
N PRO A 76 -13.67 -7.66 15.53
CA PRO A 76 -12.56 -8.57 15.25
C PRO A 76 -12.24 -8.60 13.75
N LEU A 77 -11.97 -7.43 13.17
CA LEU A 77 -11.62 -7.28 11.75
C LEU A 77 -10.14 -7.62 11.53
N THR A 78 -9.84 -8.21 10.37
CA THR A 78 -8.47 -8.40 9.87
C THR A 78 -7.99 -7.16 9.13
N ASN A 79 -6.69 -7.10 8.79
CA ASN A 79 -6.09 -5.95 8.11
C ASN A 79 -6.19 -6.07 6.58
N CYS A 80 -5.18 -6.68 5.95
CA CYS A 80 -5.04 -6.72 4.50
C CYS A 80 -4.88 -8.16 4.00
N CYS A 81 -5.08 -8.38 2.70
CA CYS A 81 -5.05 -9.72 2.11
C CYS A 81 -4.62 -9.73 0.63
N LEU A 82 -4.18 -10.91 0.17
CA LEU A 82 -4.22 -11.30 -1.24
C LEU A 82 -5.53 -12.05 -1.46
N ILE A 83 -6.39 -11.55 -2.34
CA ILE A 83 -7.68 -12.17 -2.64
C ILE A 83 -7.43 -13.42 -3.50
N ASP A 84 -8.02 -14.56 -3.13
CA ASP A 84 -8.06 -15.73 -4.03
C ASP A 84 -9.12 -15.61 -5.13
N ALA A 85 -8.97 -14.57 -5.94
CA ALA A 85 -9.87 -14.26 -7.05
C ALA A 85 -9.89 -15.40 -8.10
N LYS A 86 -8.78 -16.13 -8.25
CA LYS A 86 -8.69 -17.28 -9.15
C LYS A 86 -9.68 -18.37 -8.76
N ASN A 87 -9.65 -18.81 -7.50
CA ASN A 87 -10.53 -19.85 -7.02
C ASN A 87 -12.00 -19.39 -7.00
N MET A 88 -12.25 -18.16 -6.54
CA MET A 88 -13.59 -17.57 -6.51
C MET A 88 -14.23 -17.49 -7.90
N LEU A 89 -13.54 -16.91 -8.90
CA LEU A 89 -14.09 -16.77 -10.24
C LEU A 89 -14.16 -18.12 -10.98
N HIS A 90 -13.29 -19.08 -10.67
CA HIS A 90 -13.35 -20.42 -11.27
C HIS A 90 -14.55 -21.24 -10.75
N ASN A 91 -14.76 -21.26 -9.43
CA ASN A 91 -15.76 -22.13 -8.80
C ASN A 91 -17.12 -21.46 -8.58
N GLY A 92 -17.20 -20.13 -8.78
CA GLY A 92 -18.33 -19.35 -8.33
C GLY A 92 -18.31 -19.13 -6.81
N PHE A 93 -19.08 -18.13 -6.40
CA PHE A 93 -19.09 -17.65 -5.02
C PHE A 93 -20.41 -16.95 -4.68
N GLU A 94 -20.70 -16.88 -3.38
CA GLU A 94 -21.84 -16.13 -2.88
C GLU A 94 -21.41 -14.70 -2.56
N ILE A 95 -22.19 -13.72 -3.02
CA ILE A 95 -22.00 -12.30 -2.70
C ILE A 95 -23.36 -11.66 -2.41
N GLY A 96 -23.49 -11.05 -1.24
CA GLY A 96 -24.79 -10.60 -0.75
C GLY A 96 -25.79 -11.75 -0.73
N ASN A 97 -26.88 -11.64 -1.49
CA ASN A 97 -27.92 -12.67 -1.62
C ASN A 97 -27.84 -13.45 -2.95
N ALA A 98 -26.75 -13.29 -3.72
CA ALA A 98 -26.61 -13.87 -5.04
C ALA A 98 -25.52 -14.94 -5.08
N ASN A 99 -25.84 -16.08 -5.70
CA ASN A 99 -24.87 -17.10 -6.06
C ASN A 99 -24.37 -16.85 -7.48
N VAL A 100 -23.12 -16.46 -7.59
CA VAL A 100 -22.47 -16.08 -8.84
C VAL A 100 -21.75 -17.28 -9.44
N THR A 101 -21.96 -17.55 -10.72
CA THR A 101 -21.30 -18.63 -11.46
C THR A 101 -20.02 -18.15 -12.14
N SER A 102 -19.17 -19.10 -12.56
CA SER A 102 -17.91 -18.80 -13.23
C SER A 102 -18.13 -17.95 -14.50
N PRO A 103 -17.41 -16.82 -14.66
CA PRO A 103 -17.54 -15.97 -15.84
C PRO A 103 -17.28 -16.71 -17.15
N LYS A 104 -17.99 -16.30 -18.20
CA LYS A 104 -17.82 -16.80 -19.57
C LYS A 104 -17.30 -15.73 -20.53
N SER A 105 -16.81 -14.62 -19.99
CA SER A 105 -16.16 -13.54 -20.72
C SER A 105 -15.30 -12.70 -19.77
N ILE A 106 -14.33 -11.96 -20.32
CA ILE A 106 -13.52 -11.01 -19.55
C ILE A 106 -14.34 -9.87 -18.96
N GLN A 107 -15.41 -9.42 -19.64
CA GLN A 107 -16.29 -8.36 -19.12
C GLN A 107 -16.98 -8.83 -17.84
N THR A 108 -17.56 -10.03 -17.83
CA THR A 108 -18.21 -10.58 -16.64
C THR A 108 -17.19 -10.86 -15.54
N ALA A 109 -15.99 -11.35 -15.88
CA ALA A 109 -14.94 -11.57 -14.90
C ALA A 109 -14.48 -10.27 -14.23
N SER A 110 -14.31 -9.20 -15.01
CA SER A 110 -13.91 -7.88 -14.51
C SER A 110 -14.97 -7.28 -13.60
N ALA A 111 -16.25 -7.35 -14.00
CA ALA A 111 -17.37 -6.87 -13.18
C ALA A 111 -17.50 -7.64 -11.86
N GLN A 112 -17.34 -8.98 -11.89
CA GLN A 112 -17.34 -9.78 -10.66
C GLN A 112 -16.11 -9.49 -9.78
N LEU A 113 -14.94 -9.27 -10.37
CA LEU A 113 -13.72 -8.93 -9.65
C LEU A 113 -13.86 -7.62 -8.87
N VAL A 114 -14.45 -6.60 -9.49
CA VAL A 114 -14.78 -5.32 -8.84
C VAL A 114 -15.71 -5.53 -7.64
N GLN A 115 -16.76 -6.35 -7.80
CA GLN A 115 -17.69 -6.67 -6.71
C GLN A 115 -17.00 -7.38 -5.54
N ILE A 116 -16.11 -8.33 -5.83
CA ILE A 116 -15.27 -9.00 -4.83
C ILE A 116 -14.42 -7.96 -4.08
N ILE A 117 -13.70 -7.10 -4.81
CA ILE A 117 -12.84 -6.06 -4.24
C ILE A 117 -13.63 -5.15 -3.28
N ALA A 118 -14.82 -4.69 -3.68
CA ALA A 118 -15.65 -3.81 -2.85
C ALA A 118 -16.13 -4.50 -1.57
N ASN A 119 -16.53 -5.77 -1.65
CA ASN A 119 -17.02 -6.54 -0.50
C ASN A 119 -15.89 -6.93 0.45
N VAL A 120 -14.74 -7.35 -0.08
CA VAL A 120 -13.52 -7.62 0.71
C VAL A 120 -13.10 -6.35 1.46
N SER A 121 -13.02 -5.21 0.76
CA SER A 121 -12.62 -3.93 1.35
C SER A 121 -13.61 -3.42 2.40
N SER A 122 -14.86 -3.86 2.37
CA SER A 122 -15.86 -3.52 3.40
C SER A 122 -15.87 -4.48 4.59
N SER A 123 -15.14 -5.59 4.51
CA SER A 123 -15.09 -6.67 5.51
C SER A 123 -13.77 -6.75 6.28
N GLN A 124 -12.84 -5.84 5.98
CA GLN A 124 -11.56 -5.66 6.64
C GLN A 124 -11.23 -4.16 6.63
N TYR A 125 -10.30 -3.68 7.45
CA TYR A 125 -9.96 -2.24 7.48
C TYR A 125 -8.78 -1.86 6.57
N GLY A 126 -7.99 -2.83 6.11
CA GLY A 126 -6.81 -2.61 5.28
C GLY A 126 -7.05 -2.83 3.79
N GLY A 127 -5.99 -2.58 3.00
CA GLY A 127 -6.04 -2.75 1.54
C GLY A 127 -6.13 -4.21 1.10
N CYS A 128 -6.68 -4.44 -0.07
CA CYS A 128 -6.72 -5.76 -0.71
C CYS A 128 -5.90 -5.78 -2.00
N THR A 129 -5.55 -6.98 -2.47
CA THR A 129 -4.71 -7.11 -3.65
C THR A 129 -5.13 -8.30 -4.49
N VAL A 130 -5.12 -8.11 -5.80
CA VAL A 130 -5.27 -9.17 -6.80
C VAL A 130 -3.92 -9.34 -7.48
N ASP A 131 -3.23 -10.43 -7.17
CA ASP A 131 -1.97 -10.77 -7.83
C ASP A 131 -2.23 -11.44 -9.18
N ARG A 132 -1.28 -11.27 -10.12
CA ARG A 132 -1.33 -11.84 -11.48
C ARG A 132 -2.65 -11.57 -12.22
N VAL A 133 -3.16 -10.33 -12.15
CA VAL A 133 -4.45 -9.99 -12.76
C VAL A 133 -4.45 -10.18 -14.28
N ASP A 134 -3.29 -10.07 -14.92
CA ASP A 134 -3.06 -10.35 -16.32
C ASP A 134 -3.23 -11.82 -16.69
N GLU A 135 -2.74 -12.74 -15.86
CA GLU A 135 -2.93 -14.19 -16.04
C GLU A 135 -4.33 -14.65 -15.61
N LEU A 136 -4.88 -14.02 -14.57
CA LEU A 136 -6.24 -14.28 -14.10
C LEU A 136 -7.27 -13.94 -15.18
N LEU A 137 -7.24 -12.72 -15.71
CA LEU A 137 -8.22 -12.26 -16.68
C LEU A 137 -7.99 -12.87 -18.07
N SER A 138 -6.77 -13.32 -18.41
CA SER A 138 -6.53 -13.99 -19.69
C SER A 138 -7.28 -15.31 -19.79
N THR A 139 -7.48 -16.01 -18.68
CA THR A 139 -8.32 -17.22 -18.59
C THR A 139 -9.73 -16.95 -19.14
N TYR A 140 -10.31 -15.80 -18.81
CA TYR A 140 -11.67 -15.44 -19.23
C TYR A 140 -11.72 -14.79 -20.61
N ALA A 141 -10.66 -14.10 -21.03
CA ALA A 141 -10.53 -13.59 -22.40
C ALA A 141 -10.47 -14.72 -23.45
N ARG A 142 -10.00 -15.92 -23.08
CA ARG A 142 -10.03 -17.11 -23.96
C ARG A 142 -11.46 -17.47 -24.38
N HIS A 143 -12.44 -17.26 -23.50
CA HIS A 143 -13.85 -17.49 -23.85
C HIS A 143 -14.33 -16.49 -24.90
N ASN A 144 -13.96 -15.21 -24.78
CA ASN A 144 -14.24 -14.22 -25.82
C ASN A 144 -13.60 -14.63 -27.15
N GLU A 145 -12.34 -15.06 -27.14
CA GLU A 145 -11.62 -15.51 -28.34
C GLU A 145 -12.32 -16.68 -29.03
N GLU A 146 -12.72 -17.70 -28.27
CA GLU A 146 -13.46 -18.85 -28.79
C GLU A 146 -14.83 -18.43 -29.37
N GLN A 147 -15.57 -17.59 -28.64
CA GLN A 147 -16.88 -17.09 -29.09
C GLN A 147 -16.77 -16.29 -30.40
N HIS A 148 -15.84 -15.35 -30.46
CA HIS A 148 -15.62 -14.54 -31.67
C HIS A 148 -15.17 -15.41 -32.84
N ARG A 149 -14.35 -16.43 -32.61
CA ARG A 149 -13.93 -17.38 -33.65
C ARG A 149 -15.10 -18.19 -34.19
N ASN A 150 -16.02 -18.64 -33.32
CA ASN A 150 -17.21 -19.37 -33.73
C ASN A 150 -18.18 -18.50 -34.55
N ILE A 151 -18.32 -17.22 -34.20
CA ILE A 151 -19.09 -16.24 -34.98
C ILE A 151 -18.40 -15.98 -36.34
N ALA A 152 -17.09 -15.77 -36.33
CA ALA A 152 -16.32 -15.45 -37.53
C ALA A 152 -16.41 -16.54 -38.60
N LYS A 153 -16.40 -17.82 -38.21
CA LYS A 153 -16.59 -18.95 -39.14
C LYS A 153 -17.91 -18.92 -39.93
N GLN A 154 -18.91 -18.19 -39.44
CA GLN A 154 -20.23 -18.09 -40.10
C GLN A 154 -20.32 -16.90 -41.06
N PHE A 155 -19.59 -15.81 -40.78
CA PHE A 155 -19.82 -14.51 -41.43
C PHE A 155 -18.58 -13.84 -42.02
N VAL A 156 -17.38 -14.34 -41.70
CA VAL A 156 -16.08 -13.76 -42.10
C VAL A 156 -15.36 -14.73 -43.03
N LYS A 157 -14.68 -14.20 -44.06
CA LYS A 157 -13.85 -15.02 -44.95
C LYS A 157 -12.75 -15.69 -44.15
N GLU A 158 -12.45 -16.96 -44.46
CA GLU A 158 -11.45 -17.76 -43.72
C GLU A 158 -10.11 -17.04 -43.52
N SER A 159 -9.61 -16.35 -44.56
CA SER A 159 -8.35 -15.59 -44.51
C SER A 159 -8.35 -14.40 -43.55
N GLU A 160 -9.51 -13.93 -43.11
CA GLU A 160 -9.69 -12.74 -42.28
C GLU A 160 -10.14 -13.08 -40.84
N ILE A 161 -10.39 -14.37 -40.54
CA ILE A 161 -10.92 -14.79 -39.23
C ILE A 161 -9.98 -14.39 -38.10
N ASP A 162 -8.68 -14.69 -38.20
CA ASP A 162 -7.74 -14.39 -37.12
C ASP A 162 -7.62 -12.89 -36.86
N ARG A 163 -7.63 -12.07 -37.93
CA ARG A 163 -7.63 -10.60 -37.82
C ARG A 163 -8.90 -10.08 -37.16
N TYR A 164 -10.06 -10.60 -37.54
CA TYR A 164 -11.34 -10.24 -36.92
C TYR A 164 -11.36 -10.60 -35.43
N VAL A 165 -10.98 -11.85 -35.09
CA VAL A 165 -10.96 -12.33 -33.70
C VAL A 165 -10.01 -11.49 -32.85
N ASP A 166 -8.79 -11.23 -33.34
CA ASP A 166 -7.82 -10.40 -32.61
C ASP A 166 -8.37 -8.99 -32.34
N GLN A 167 -9.01 -8.36 -33.33
CA GLN A 167 -9.63 -7.04 -33.17
C GLN A 167 -10.75 -7.04 -32.12
N GLN A 168 -11.66 -8.02 -32.18
CA GLN A 168 -12.78 -8.09 -31.24
C GLN A 168 -12.32 -8.39 -29.82
N VAL A 169 -11.43 -9.36 -29.64
CA VAL A 169 -10.88 -9.71 -28.32
C VAL A 169 -10.08 -8.55 -27.72
N THR A 170 -9.30 -7.84 -28.55
CA THR A 170 -8.57 -6.64 -28.08
C THR A 170 -9.54 -5.56 -27.62
N LYS A 171 -10.62 -5.32 -28.36
CA LYS A 171 -11.65 -4.37 -27.96
C LYS A 171 -12.31 -4.79 -26.64
N ASP A 172 -12.71 -6.05 -26.51
CA ASP A 172 -13.33 -6.60 -25.31
C ASP A 172 -12.44 -6.46 -24.07
N ILE A 173 -11.14 -6.72 -24.22
CA ILE A 173 -10.14 -6.53 -23.16
C ILE A 173 -10.03 -5.06 -22.78
N ASN A 174 -9.90 -4.15 -23.76
CA ASN A 174 -9.79 -2.72 -23.49
C ASN A 174 -11.02 -2.18 -22.75
N ASP A 175 -12.22 -2.53 -23.22
CA ASP A 175 -13.48 -2.11 -22.61
C ASP A 175 -13.62 -2.66 -21.18
N ALA A 176 -13.26 -3.92 -20.95
CA ALA A 176 -13.33 -4.55 -19.63
C ALA A 176 -12.37 -3.92 -18.62
N ILE A 177 -11.13 -3.64 -19.04
CA ILE A 177 -10.11 -3.02 -18.18
C ILE A 177 -10.41 -1.54 -17.92
N GLU A 178 -10.93 -0.82 -18.92
CA GLU A 178 -11.44 0.54 -18.70
C GLU A 178 -12.60 0.53 -17.71
N SER A 179 -13.59 -0.35 -17.87
CA SER A 179 -14.70 -0.50 -16.91
C SER A 179 -14.19 -0.81 -15.51
N LEU A 180 -13.22 -1.72 -15.37
CA LEU A 180 -12.63 -2.09 -14.09
C LEU A 180 -11.98 -0.88 -13.39
N GLU A 181 -11.20 -0.06 -14.11
CA GLU A 181 -10.58 1.13 -13.53
C GLU A 181 -11.64 2.17 -13.11
N TYR A 182 -12.67 2.40 -13.94
CA TYR A 182 -13.76 3.32 -13.61
C TYR A 182 -14.55 2.83 -12.41
N GLU A 183 -15.01 1.59 -12.41
CA GLU A 183 -15.86 1.04 -11.36
C GLU A 183 -15.15 1.06 -10.01
N ILE A 184 -13.86 0.69 -9.96
CA ILE A 184 -13.06 0.82 -8.73
C ILE A 184 -13.14 2.26 -8.21
N ASN A 185 -12.97 3.27 -9.05
CA ASN A 185 -12.97 4.69 -8.63
C ASN A 185 -14.37 5.28 -8.38
N THR A 186 -15.44 4.65 -8.85
CA THR A 186 -16.82 5.13 -8.66
C THR A 186 -17.58 4.41 -7.55
N LEU A 187 -17.09 3.25 -7.11
CA LEU A 187 -17.68 2.50 -6.01
C LEU A 187 -17.20 3.02 -4.66
N TYR A 188 -18.12 3.01 -3.70
CA TYR A 188 -17.82 3.29 -2.30
C TYR A 188 -17.99 2.04 -1.46
N THR A 189 -17.05 1.81 -0.55
CA THR A 189 -17.13 0.78 0.49
C THR A 189 -17.94 1.29 1.69
N SER A 190 -18.12 0.43 2.70
CA SER A 190 -18.84 0.76 3.94
C SER A 190 -18.34 2.04 4.64
N ASN A 191 -17.05 2.37 4.51
CA ASN A 191 -16.44 3.54 5.13
C ASN A 191 -16.53 4.83 4.27
N GLY A 192 -17.24 4.79 3.14
CA GLY A 192 -17.41 5.94 2.25
C GLY A 192 -16.19 6.27 1.42
N GLN A 193 -15.29 5.31 1.18
CA GLN A 193 -14.11 5.50 0.34
C GLN A 193 -14.12 4.60 -0.88
N THR A 194 -13.38 5.03 -1.90
CA THR A 194 -12.90 4.14 -2.96
C THR A 194 -12.13 2.97 -2.34
N PRO A 195 -12.37 1.71 -2.77
CA PRO A 195 -11.64 0.55 -2.28
C PRO A 195 -10.13 0.76 -2.40
N PHE A 196 -9.41 0.58 -1.29
CA PHE A 196 -7.95 0.50 -1.35
C PHE A 196 -7.55 -0.85 -1.93
N VAL A 197 -7.32 -0.86 -3.24
CA VAL A 197 -6.91 -2.04 -4.00
C VAL A 197 -5.60 -1.86 -4.77
N THR A 198 -4.83 -2.94 -4.83
CA THR A 198 -3.62 -3.08 -5.65
C THR A 198 -3.79 -4.20 -6.68
N LEU A 199 -3.33 -3.96 -7.91
CA LEU A 199 -3.28 -4.96 -8.98
C LEU A 199 -1.82 -5.29 -9.31
N GLY A 200 -1.43 -6.55 -9.16
CA GLY A 200 -0.14 -7.09 -9.58
C GLY A 200 -0.22 -7.70 -10.98
N PHE A 201 0.75 -7.39 -11.86
CA PHE A 201 0.82 -7.94 -13.23
C PHE A 201 2.25 -7.90 -13.79
N GLY A 202 2.47 -8.46 -14.99
CA GLY A 202 3.68 -8.27 -15.80
C GLY A 202 4.43 -9.54 -16.16
N LEU A 203 4.04 -10.70 -15.61
CA LEU A 203 4.70 -11.98 -15.87
C LEU A 203 4.03 -12.83 -16.95
N GLY A 204 2.75 -12.59 -17.26
CA GLY A 204 2.07 -13.33 -18.34
C GLY A 204 2.72 -13.06 -19.70
N THR A 205 3.07 -14.12 -20.43
CA THR A 205 3.74 -14.03 -21.75
C THR A 205 2.87 -14.47 -22.91
N ASP A 206 1.71 -15.09 -22.65
CA ASP A 206 0.74 -15.39 -23.70
C ASP A 206 0.10 -14.12 -24.27
N HIS A 207 -0.45 -14.22 -25.48
CA HIS A 207 -0.95 -13.06 -26.23
C HIS A 207 -2.09 -12.33 -25.51
N LEU A 208 -2.94 -13.04 -24.75
CA LEU A 208 -4.05 -12.42 -24.02
C LEU A 208 -3.57 -11.70 -22.77
N SER A 209 -2.68 -12.31 -21.98
CA SER A 209 -2.08 -11.63 -20.83
C SER A 209 -1.30 -10.38 -21.26
N ARG A 210 -0.54 -10.44 -22.37
CA ARG A 210 0.13 -9.25 -22.95
C ARG A 210 -0.87 -8.15 -23.32
N LYS A 211 -1.99 -8.49 -23.98
CA LYS A 211 -3.06 -7.52 -24.31
C LYS A 211 -3.68 -6.90 -23.05
N ILE A 212 -3.87 -7.69 -21.99
CA ILE A 212 -4.39 -7.19 -20.70
C ILE A 212 -3.39 -6.24 -20.04
N GLN A 213 -2.10 -6.58 -20.00
CA GLN A 213 -1.06 -5.68 -19.48
C GLN A 213 -1.03 -4.35 -20.25
N GLN A 214 -1.11 -4.42 -21.58
CA GLN A 214 -1.19 -3.23 -22.44
C GLN A 214 -2.46 -2.41 -22.16
N ALA A 215 -3.61 -3.06 -22.00
CA ALA A 215 -4.87 -2.40 -21.68
C ALA A 215 -4.80 -1.69 -20.32
N ILE A 216 -4.27 -2.32 -19.28
CA ILE A 216 -4.10 -1.72 -17.94
C ILE A 216 -3.26 -0.44 -18.04
N LEU A 217 -2.11 -0.51 -18.71
CA LEU A 217 -1.20 0.62 -18.84
C LEU A 217 -1.77 1.73 -19.73
N ASN A 218 -2.42 1.38 -20.84
CA ASN A 218 -3.01 2.38 -21.75
C ASN A 218 -4.21 3.08 -21.13
N THR A 219 -5.07 2.37 -20.40
CA THR A 219 -6.18 2.95 -19.62
C THR A 219 -5.64 3.94 -18.60
N ARG A 220 -4.62 3.54 -17.83
CA ARG A 220 -3.98 4.44 -16.87
C ARG A 220 -3.38 5.69 -17.54
N ILE A 221 -2.65 5.52 -18.65
CA ILE A 221 -2.07 6.63 -19.43
C ILE A 221 -3.18 7.59 -19.90
N LYS A 222 -4.28 7.05 -20.43
CA LYS A 222 -5.44 7.82 -20.90
C LYS A 222 -5.98 8.70 -19.78
N GLY A 223 -6.02 8.21 -18.54
CA GLY A 223 -6.50 8.94 -17.38
C GLY A 223 -8.02 8.91 -17.25
N LEU A 224 -8.50 9.27 -16.06
CA LEU A 224 -9.88 9.06 -15.63
C LEU A 224 -10.77 10.26 -15.99
N GLY A 225 -11.98 9.96 -16.46
CA GLY A 225 -13.02 10.96 -16.70
C GLY A 225 -12.74 11.90 -17.88
N LYS A 226 -13.53 12.97 -17.95
CA LYS A 226 -13.43 14.01 -19.00
C LYS A 226 -12.08 14.74 -18.94
N ASP A 227 -11.63 15.03 -17.73
CA ASP A 227 -10.44 15.85 -17.47
C ASP A 227 -9.14 15.03 -17.47
N ARG A 228 -9.24 13.71 -17.71
CA ARG A 228 -8.10 12.79 -17.81
C ARG A 228 -7.22 12.84 -16.56
N THR A 229 -7.82 12.88 -15.39
CA THR A 229 -7.12 12.97 -14.10
C THR A 229 -6.31 11.71 -13.83
N THR A 230 -5.30 11.83 -12.95
CA THR A 230 -4.56 10.65 -12.49
C THR A 230 -5.37 9.94 -11.40
N ALA A 231 -5.81 8.71 -11.69
CA ALA A 231 -6.52 7.91 -10.70
C ALA A 231 -5.60 7.52 -9.53
N ILE A 232 -6.14 7.54 -8.31
CA ILE A 232 -5.42 7.14 -7.09
C ILE A 232 -5.38 5.61 -6.97
N PHE A 233 -6.52 4.95 -7.26
CA PHE A 233 -6.66 3.50 -7.25
C PHE A 233 -7.11 2.98 -8.63
N PRO A 234 -7.00 1.67 -8.90
CA PRO A 234 -6.13 0.73 -8.19
C PRO A 234 -4.67 1.19 -8.23
N LYS A 235 -3.89 0.80 -7.22
CA LYS A 235 -2.43 0.82 -7.40
C LYS A 235 -2.05 -0.18 -8.46
N LEU A 236 -1.07 0.18 -9.28
CA LEU A 236 -0.50 -0.72 -10.27
C LEU A 236 0.90 -1.11 -9.83
N VAL A 237 1.15 -2.41 -9.81
CA VAL A 237 2.44 -2.98 -9.41
C VAL A 237 2.92 -3.94 -10.49
N PHE A 238 3.94 -3.51 -11.24
CA PHE A 238 4.49 -4.21 -12.41
C PHE A 238 5.69 -5.06 -12.03
N SER A 239 5.62 -6.35 -12.31
CA SER A 239 6.70 -7.30 -12.00
C SER A 239 7.76 -7.26 -13.08
N ILE A 240 9.01 -6.99 -12.73
CA ILE A 240 10.15 -7.08 -13.64
C ILE A 240 10.85 -8.43 -13.44
N LYS A 241 11.14 -9.13 -14.53
CA LYS A 241 11.86 -10.42 -14.53
C LYS A 241 12.74 -10.60 -15.77
N LYS A 242 13.99 -11.00 -15.56
CA LYS A 242 14.93 -11.41 -16.62
C LYS A 242 14.36 -12.57 -17.44
N GLY A 243 14.42 -12.48 -18.76
CA GLY A 243 13.81 -13.47 -19.67
C GLY A 243 12.30 -13.28 -19.86
N THR A 244 11.71 -12.22 -19.30
CA THR A 244 10.29 -11.89 -19.47
C THR A 244 10.10 -10.48 -19.98
N ASN A 245 10.62 -9.46 -19.29
CA ASN A 245 10.41 -8.04 -19.67
C ASN A 245 11.60 -7.12 -19.35
N PHE A 246 12.70 -7.64 -18.80
CA PHE A 246 13.82 -6.85 -18.31
C PHE A 246 14.66 -6.25 -19.45
N SER A 247 15.03 -7.08 -20.44
CA SER A 247 15.99 -6.72 -21.50
C SER A 247 15.32 -6.60 -22.88
N PRO A 248 15.92 -5.88 -23.87
CA PRO A 248 15.37 -5.76 -25.22
C PRO A 248 15.12 -7.08 -25.97
N GLN A 249 15.74 -8.17 -25.53
CA GLN A 249 15.57 -9.50 -26.10
C GLN A 249 14.38 -10.25 -25.47
N ASP A 250 13.87 -9.77 -24.35
CA ASP A 250 12.78 -10.41 -23.62
C ASP A 250 11.43 -10.15 -24.31
N PRO A 251 10.50 -11.13 -24.29
CA PRO A 251 9.24 -11.07 -25.04
C PRO A 251 8.35 -9.88 -24.68
N ASN A 252 8.37 -9.43 -23.43
CA ASN A 252 7.55 -8.34 -22.90
C ASN A 252 8.34 -7.04 -22.66
N TYR A 253 9.51 -6.87 -23.29
CA TYR A 253 10.26 -5.61 -23.18
C TYR A 253 9.47 -4.40 -23.68
N ASP A 254 8.67 -4.59 -24.73
CA ASP A 254 7.75 -3.58 -25.24
C ASP A 254 6.75 -3.11 -24.17
N ILE A 255 6.30 -4.03 -23.31
CA ILE A 255 5.41 -3.72 -22.18
C ILE A 255 6.16 -3.00 -21.06
N LYS A 256 7.42 -3.34 -20.77
CA LYS A 256 8.27 -2.54 -19.86
C LYS A 256 8.40 -1.09 -20.35
N GLN A 257 8.60 -0.88 -21.65
CA GLN A 257 8.65 0.48 -22.23
C GLN A 257 7.31 1.22 -22.04
N LEU A 258 6.19 0.52 -22.19
CA LEU A 258 4.86 1.08 -21.92
C LEU A 258 4.66 1.39 -20.43
N ALA A 259 5.16 0.54 -19.52
CA ALA A 259 5.11 0.75 -18.07
C ALA A 259 5.93 1.98 -17.64
N LEU A 260 7.13 2.15 -18.20
CA LEU A 260 7.95 3.36 -18.00
C LEU A 260 7.19 4.62 -18.45
N LYS A 261 6.61 4.59 -19.66
CA LYS A 261 5.79 5.69 -20.18
C LYS A 261 4.61 5.99 -19.25
N CYS A 262 3.93 4.97 -18.75
CA CYS A 262 2.83 5.11 -17.79
C CYS A 262 3.30 5.80 -16.50
N SER A 263 4.40 5.33 -15.89
CA SER A 263 4.95 5.89 -14.65
C SER A 263 5.33 7.38 -14.81
N THR A 264 5.91 7.78 -15.94
CA THR A 264 6.23 9.21 -16.18
C THR A 264 5.02 10.13 -16.36
N LYS A 265 3.83 9.57 -16.61
CA LYS A 265 2.59 10.33 -16.77
C LYS A 265 1.68 10.26 -15.55
N ARG A 266 1.74 9.16 -14.80
CA ARG A 266 0.72 8.80 -13.78
C ARG A 266 1.32 8.24 -12.49
N MET A 267 2.65 8.34 -12.30
CA MET A 267 3.47 7.75 -11.22
C MET A 267 3.46 6.21 -11.17
N TYR A 268 2.29 5.60 -11.23
CA TYR A 268 2.12 4.15 -11.38
C TYR A 268 2.46 3.67 -12.80
N PRO A 269 2.96 2.43 -12.96
CA PRO A 269 3.12 1.41 -11.93
C PRO A 269 4.37 1.59 -11.06
N ASP A 270 4.30 1.15 -9.81
CA ASP A 270 5.49 0.81 -9.02
C ASP A 270 6.03 -0.54 -9.52
N ILE A 271 7.30 -0.89 -9.24
CA ILE A 271 7.91 -2.13 -9.75
C ILE A 271 8.29 -3.12 -8.67
N LEU A 272 8.13 -4.41 -8.98
CA LEU A 272 8.58 -5.54 -8.18
C LEU A 272 9.70 -6.28 -8.90
N ASN A 273 10.89 -6.32 -8.32
CA ASN A 273 12.02 -7.02 -8.90
C ASN A 273 11.97 -8.50 -8.49
N TYR A 274 11.66 -9.36 -9.45
CA TYR A 274 11.26 -10.74 -9.19
C TYR A 274 12.31 -11.52 -8.39
N ASP A 275 13.55 -11.56 -8.87
CA ASP A 275 14.60 -12.38 -8.25
C ASP A 275 14.94 -11.87 -6.85
N LYS A 276 14.98 -10.54 -6.66
CA LYS A 276 15.28 -9.95 -5.36
C LYS A 276 14.16 -10.19 -4.34
N LEU A 277 12.89 -10.19 -4.75
CA LEU A 277 11.79 -10.56 -3.87
C LEU A 277 11.82 -12.04 -3.49
N VAL A 278 12.13 -12.94 -4.43
CA VAL A 278 12.31 -14.37 -4.14
C VAL A 278 13.45 -14.57 -3.15
N GLU A 279 14.55 -13.84 -3.28
CA GLU A 279 15.67 -13.88 -2.34
C GLU A 279 15.26 -13.44 -0.92
N ILE A 280 14.48 -12.36 -0.79
CA ILE A 280 14.08 -11.82 0.52
C ILE A 280 12.96 -12.64 1.18
N LEU A 281 11.99 -13.12 0.39
CA LEU A 281 10.74 -13.69 0.88
C LEU A 281 10.65 -15.21 0.75
N GLY A 282 11.50 -15.84 -0.06
CA GLY A 282 11.51 -17.27 -0.39
C GLY A 282 10.68 -17.65 -1.62
N ASP A 283 9.82 -16.74 -2.10
CA ASP A 283 8.97 -16.89 -3.29
C ASP A 283 8.41 -15.51 -3.70
N PHE A 284 7.77 -15.45 -4.88
CA PHE A 284 7.23 -14.20 -5.41
C PHE A 284 5.74 -14.04 -5.12
N LYS A 285 5.35 -12.83 -4.69
CA LYS A 285 3.96 -12.35 -4.70
C LYS A 285 3.89 -10.82 -4.78
N ALA A 286 2.74 -10.28 -5.17
CA ALA A 286 2.42 -8.87 -4.95
C ALA A 286 2.27 -8.56 -3.44
N PRO A 287 2.51 -7.31 -2.99
CA PRO A 287 2.25 -6.92 -1.61
C PRO A 287 0.75 -6.82 -1.33
N MET A 288 0.31 -7.22 -0.14
CA MET A 288 -1.02 -6.93 0.37
C MET A 288 -1.16 -5.43 0.65
N GLY A 289 -2.15 -4.80 -0.01
CA GLY A 289 -2.45 -3.39 0.11
C GLY A 289 -1.27 -2.51 -0.32
N CYS A 290 -0.64 -1.81 0.63
CA CYS A 290 0.44 -0.88 0.32
C CYS A 290 1.74 -1.61 -0.04
N ARG A 291 2.22 -2.41 0.92
CA ARG A 291 3.59 -2.97 0.96
C ARG A 291 3.75 -4.09 1.98
N SER A 292 2.67 -4.72 2.47
CA SER A 292 2.81 -5.85 3.40
C SER A 292 3.10 -7.12 2.60
N PHE A 293 4.21 -7.79 2.89
CA PHE A 293 4.61 -8.98 2.18
C PHE A 293 4.41 -10.22 3.04
N LEU A 294 3.84 -11.26 2.42
CA LEU A 294 3.78 -12.57 3.02
C LEU A 294 5.15 -13.27 2.90
N PRO A 295 5.62 -13.95 3.94
CA PRO A 295 6.73 -14.89 3.81
C PRO A 295 6.28 -16.10 2.98
N SER A 296 7.25 -16.79 2.37
CA SER A 296 7.00 -18.07 1.72
C SER A 296 6.35 -19.05 2.70
N TRP A 297 5.24 -19.63 2.29
CA TRP A 297 4.50 -20.59 3.08
C TRP A 297 3.97 -21.67 2.14
N LYS A 298 3.87 -22.90 2.67
CA LYS A 298 3.36 -24.04 1.93
C LYS A 298 2.19 -24.67 2.67
N ASP A 299 1.21 -25.12 1.91
CA ASP A 299 0.09 -25.91 2.42
C ASP A 299 0.55 -27.29 2.93
N ALA A 300 -0.39 -28.07 3.46
CA ALA A 300 -0.11 -29.41 3.98
C ALA A 300 0.41 -30.36 2.89
N GLU A 301 0.09 -30.07 1.63
CA GLU A 301 0.49 -30.80 0.43
C GLU A 301 1.85 -30.34 -0.13
N GLY A 302 2.44 -29.27 0.41
CA GLY A 302 3.75 -28.76 0.04
C GLY A 302 3.76 -27.74 -1.10
N HIS A 303 2.59 -27.24 -1.54
CA HIS A 303 2.46 -26.19 -2.56
C HIS A 303 2.55 -24.80 -1.95
N PHE A 304 3.19 -23.87 -2.65
CA PHE A 304 3.19 -22.47 -2.24
C PHE A 304 1.77 -21.88 -2.30
N GLU A 305 1.35 -21.26 -1.21
CA GLU A 305 0.08 -20.54 -1.14
C GLU A 305 0.34 -19.08 -0.75
N ASN A 306 -0.16 -18.17 -1.59
CA ASN A 306 -0.11 -16.72 -1.38
C ASN A 306 -1.50 -16.11 -1.43
N ASN A 307 -2.24 -16.40 -2.51
CA ASN A 307 -3.63 -15.97 -2.65
C ASN A 307 -4.49 -16.62 -1.56
N GLY A 308 -5.35 -15.82 -0.94
CA GLY A 308 -6.19 -16.20 0.19
C GLY A 308 -5.56 -16.02 1.57
N ARG A 309 -4.29 -15.65 1.65
CA ARG A 309 -3.62 -15.34 2.93
C ARG A 309 -3.77 -13.87 3.29
N CYS A 310 -3.63 -13.57 4.58
CA CYS A 310 -3.89 -12.25 5.13
C CYS A 310 -2.91 -11.81 6.22
N ASN A 311 -3.04 -10.54 6.62
CA ASN A 311 -2.40 -9.94 7.77
C ASN A 311 -3.45 -9.60 8.83
N LEU A 312 -3.11 -9.85 10.10
CA LEU A 312 -4.00 -9.65 11.23
C LEU A 312 -3.95 -8.22 11.80
N GLY A 313 -2.94 -7.44 11.39
CA GLY A 313 -2.79 -6.00 11.60
C GLY A 313 -1.49 -5.62 12.29
N VAL A 314 -1.41 -4.34 12.70
CA VAL A 314 -0.15 -3.66 12.96
C VAL A 314 -0.13 -2.98 14.33
N VAL A 315 1.00 -3.10 15.03
CA VAL A 315 1.36 -2.21 16.15
C VAL A 315 2.75 -1.68 15.88
N THR A 316 2.95 -0.36 15.95
CA THR A 316 4.22 0.29 15.61
C THR A 316 4.96 0.84 16.82
N LEU A 317 6.26 0.62 16.89
CA LEU A 317 7.15 1.24 17.86
C LEU A 317 7.58 2.65 17.44
N ASN A 318 7.59 3.58 18.39
CA ASN A 318 8.19 4.90 18.22
C ASN A 318 9.68 4.82 18.60
N LEU A 319 10.54 4.48 17.64
CA LEU A 319 11.99 4.38 17.90
C LEU A 319 12.62 5.74 18.29
N PRO A 320 12.23 6.88 17.69
CA PRO A 320 12.72 8.20 18.14
C PRO A 320 12.42 8.46 19.61
N ARG A 321 11.20 8.15 20.10
CA ARG A 321 10.85 8.29 21.52
C ARG A 321 11.83 7.57 22.43
N MET A 322 12.20 6.34 22.11
CA MET A 322 13.13 5.55 22.92
C MET A 322 14.52 6.17 22.97
N ALA A 323 15.00 6.72 21.85
CA ALA A 323 16.28 7.43 21.80
C ALA A 323 16.24 8.76 22.58
N LEU A 324 15.15 9.51 22.47
CA LEU A 324 14.97 10.75 23.22
C LEU A 324 14.90 10.49 24.74
N GLU A 325 14.18 9.44 25.16
CA GLU A 325 14.12 9.02 26.56
C GLU A 325 15.47 8.54 27.12
N SER A 326 16.37 8.05 26.26
CA SER A 326 17.71 7.63 26.69
C SER A 326 18.68 8.79 26.91
N ALA A 327 18.33 10.00 26.48
CA ALA A 327 19.18 11.19 26.54
C ALA A 327 20.60 10.97 25.96
N GLY A 328 20.69 10.19 24.87
CA GLY A 328 21.96 9.84 24.21
C GLY A 328 22.75 8.71 24.88
N ASN A 329 22.24 8.08 25.94
CA ASN A 329 22.87 6.92 26.55
C ASN A 329 22.47 5.62 25.83
N MET A 330 23.43 4.97 25.18
CA MET A 330 23.20 3.75 24.39
C MET A 330 22.71 2.56 25.24
N THR A 331 23.27 2.36 26.43
CA THR A 331 22.82 1.30 27.34
C THR A 331 21.36 1.54 27.74
N LYS A 332 21.01 2.80 28.06
CA LYS A 332 19.64 3.15 28.44
C LYS A 332 18.66 3.00 27.29
N PHE A 333 19.08 3.28 26.06
CA PHE A 333 18.26 3.04 24.86
C PHE A 333 17.86 1.57 24.75
N TRP A 334 18.80 0.64 24.92
CA TRP A 334 18.50 -0.78 24.85
C TRP A 334 17.61 -1.26 25.98
N GLU A 335 17.78 -0.76 27.22
CA GLU A 335 16.85 -1.03 28.31
C GLU A 335 15.40 -0.63 27.93
N ILE A 336 15.22 0.60 27.45
CA ILE A 336 13.90 1.12 27.04
C ILE A 336 13.36 0.33 25.84
N PHE A 337 14.22 -0.02 24.87
CA PHE A 337 13.83 -0.81 23.71
C PHE A 337 13.24 -2.16 24.15
N TYR A 338 13.89 -2.89 25.06
CA TYR A 338 13.39 -4.17 25.53
C TYR A 338 12.08 -4.02 26.32
N GLU A 339 11.94 -2.99 27.16
CA GLU A 339 10.66 -2.69 27.82
C GLU A 339 9.52 -2.43 26.80
N ARG A 340 9.81 -1.70 25.72
CA ARG A 340 8.81 -1.37 24.69
C ARG A 340 8.50 -2.56 23.77
N ILE A 341 9.44 -3.47 23.58
CA ILE A 341 9.23 -4.74 22.89
C ILE A 341 8.22 -5.62 23.64
N ASP A 342 8.25 -5.63 24.98
CA ASP A 342 7.26 -6.36 25.78
C ASP A 342 5.85 -5.76 25.64
N VAL A 343 5.72 -4.43 25.61
CA VAL A 343 4.42 -3.78 25.35
C VAL A 343 3.92 -4.08 23.93
N LEU A 344 4.81 -4.05 22.94
CA LEU A 344 4.50 -4.43 21.56
C LEU A 344 3.97 -5.86 21.49
N HIS A 345 4.64 -6.79 22.17
CA HIS A 345 4.25 -8.19 22.25
C HIS A 345 2.82 -8.35 22.77
N ASP A 346 2.51 -7.75 23.92
CA ASP A 346 1.19 -7.85 24.55
C ASP A 346 0.10 -7.24 23.67
N ALA A 347 0.38 -6.12 23.01
CA ALA A 347 -0.55 -5.49 22.08
C ALA A 347 -0.87 -6.39 20.87
N LEU A 348 0.15 -7.05 20.30
CA LEU A 348 -0.01 -7.97 19.17
C LEU A 348 -0.74 -9.26 19.58
N LEU A 349 -0.41 -9.83 20.74
CA LEU A 349 -1.13 -11.00 21.28
C LEU A 349 -2.59 -10.69 21.57
N TYR A 350 -2.87 -9.51 22.11
CA TYR A 350 -4.24 -9.06 22.31
C TYR A 350 -5.01 -9.05 20.98
N ARG A 351 -4.42 -8.52 19.90
CA ARG A 351 -5.02 -8.55 18.54
C ARG A 351 -5.30 -9.97 18.07
N ILE A 352 -4.33 -10.88 18.19
CA ILE A 352 -4.49 -12.30 17.80
C ILE A 352 -5.63 -12.94 18.58
N ASN A 353 -5.70 -12.72 19.89
CA ASN A 353 -6.74 -13.31 20.73
C ASN A 353 -8.11 -12.74 20.42
N ARG A 354 -8.22 -11.43 20.18
CA ARG A 354 -9.49 -10.79 19.81
C ARG A 354 -10.08 -11.34 18.51
N LEU A 355 -9.23 -11.74 17.56
CA LEU A 355 -9.68 -12.32 16.29
C LEU A 355 -10.32 -13.71 16.43
N LYS A 356 -10.11 -14.42 17.54
CA LYS A 356 -10.75 -15.71 17.83
C LYS A 356 -12.25 -15.57 18.12
N ASP A 357 -12.70 -14.36 18.42
CA ASP A 357 -14.13 -14.07 18.62
C ASP A 357 -14.88 -13.84 17.31
N ALA A 358 -14.17 -13.78 16.17
CA ALA A 358 -14.81 -13.66 14.86
C ALA A 358 -15.57 -14.93 14.53
N VAL A 359 -16.77 -14.77 13.98
CA VAL A 359 -17.56 -15.89 13.44
C VAL A 359 -17.68 -15.76 11.92
N PRO A 360 -17.87 -16.87 11.18
CA PRO A 360 -17.92 -16.87 9.71
C PRO A 360 -18.91 -15.86 9.11
N ASN A 361 -20.04 -15.61 9.80
CA ASN A 361 -21.07 -14.68 9.36
C ASN A 361 -20.71 -13.19 9.52
N ASN A 362 -19.61 -12.86 10.23
CA ASN A 362 -19.15 -11.47 10.32
C ASN A 362 -18.62 -10.94 8.99
N ALA A 363 -17.99 -11.80 8.18
CA ALA A 363 -17.45 -11.45 6.87
C ALA A 363 -17.58 -12.64 5.89
N PRO A 364 -18.79 -12.94 5.39
CA PRO A 364 -19.03 -14.10 4.52
C PRO A 364 -18.12 -14.13 3.29
N ILE A 365 -17.84 -12.98 2.67
CA ILE A 365 -16.96 -12.90 1.50
C ILE A 365 -15.55 -13.42 1.80
N LEU A 366 -15.02 -13.12 3.00
CA LEU A 366 -13.71 -13.55 3.46
C LEU A 366 -13.71 -15.02 3.85
N TYR A 367 -14.67 -15.40 4.69
CA TYR A 367 -14.62 -16.67 5.43
C TYR A 367 -15.40 -17.81 4.77
N LYS A 368 -16.47 -17.50 4.03
CA LYS A 368 -17.41 -18.50 3.45
C LYS A 368 -17.34 -18.56 1.92
N SER A 369 -17.08 -17.43 1.27
CA SER A 369 -17.14 -17.32 -0.20
C SER A 369 -15.81 -17.53 -0.91
N GLY A 370 -14.71 -17.71 -0.16
CA GLY A 370 -13.42 -18.14 -0.69
C GLY A 370 -12.39 -17.04 -0.91
N ALA A 371 -12.61 -15.80 -0.47
CA ALA A 371 -11.56 -14.78 -0.61
C ALA A 371 -10.30 -15.13 0.18
N PHE A 372 -10.42 -15.88 1.29
CA PHE A 372 -9.29 -16.46 2.04
C PHE A 372 -8.93 -17.91 1.64
N ASN A 373 -9.20 -18.31 0.40
CA ASN A 373 -9.04 -19.65 -0.20
C ASN A 373 -9.98 -20.73 0.36
N TYR A 374 -10.18 -20.79 1.67
CA TYR A 374 -11.06 -21.78 2.31
C TYR A 374 -12.49 -21.26 2.48
N LYS A 375 -13.46 -22.19 2.48
CA LYS A 375 -14.89 -21.92 2.69
C LYS A 375 -15.37 -22.55 3.99
N LEU A 376 -15.41 -21.75 5.05
CA LEU A 376 -15.89 -22.14 6.35
C LEU A 376 -17.41 -22.34 6.34
N LYS A 377 -17.88 -23.32 7.13
CA LYS A 377 -19.28 -23.46 7.52
C LYS A 377 -19.59 -22.50 8.67
N GLU A 378 -20.87 -22.27 8.95
CA GLU A 378 -21.31 -21.30 9.96
C GLU A 378 -20.81 -21.60 11.38
N THR A 379 -20.55 -22.87 11.68
CA THR A 379 -20.09 -23.35 12.98
C THR A 379 -18.57 -23.49 13.09
N ASP A 380 -17.84 -23.27 12.00
CA ASP A 380 -16.38 -23.42 12.00
C ASP A 380 -15.70 -22.22 12.69
N ASP A 381 -14.52 -22.47 13.26
CA ASP A 381 -13.70 -21.44 13.89
C ASP A 381 -12.94 -20.64 12.83
N VAL A 382 -13.12 -19.31 12.82
CA VAL A 382 -12.42 -18.40 11.90
C VAL A 382 -10.89 -18.48 12.09
N ALA A 383 -10.42 -18.83 13.29
CA ALA A 383 -8.99 -18.96 13.57
C ALA A 383 -8.29 -20.03 12.70
N GLU A 384 -9.02 -21.03 12.17
CA GLU A 384 -8.46 -22.03 11.25
C GLU A 384 -7.84 -21.39 10.00
N LEU A 385 -8.34 -20.22 9.56
CA LEU A 385 -7.81 -19.50 8.41
C LEU A 385 -6.45 -18.85 8.67
N PHE A 386 -6.04 -18.75 9.94
CA PHE A 386 -4.86 -18.00 10.39
C PHE A 386 -3.73 -18.88 10.91
N LYS A 387 -4.08 -20.06 11.44
CA LYS A 387 -3.20 -21.06 12.06
C LYS A 387 -2.11 -21.59 11.12
N ASN A 388 -1.21 -22.39 11.66
CA ASN A 388 -0.04 -22.94 10.98
C ASN A 388 0.87 -21.86 10.38
N LYS A 389 0.91 -20.68 11.00
CA LYS A 389 1.66 -19.50 10.52
C LYS A 389 1.22 -19.04 9.13
N ARG A 390 -0.02 -19.34 8.74
CA ARG A 390 -0.60 -18.95 7.46
C ARG A 390 -0.81 -17.44 7.38
N ALA A 391 -1.41 -16.86 8.41
CA ALA A 391 -1.57 -15.41 8.53
C ALA A 391 -0.33 -14.76 9.14
N THR A 392 -0.12 -13.48 8.78
CA THR A 392 0.95 -12.65 9.35
C THR A 392 0.42 -11.65 10.37
N ILE A 393 1.27 -11.20 11.28
CA ILE A 393 1.00 -10.03 12.13
C ILE A 393 2.23 -9.10 12.15
N SER A 394 2.01 -7.80 12.18
CA SER A 394 3.04 -6.82 11.86
C SER A 394 3.59 -6.09 13.08
N MET A 395 4.88 -6.29 13.33
CA MET A 395 5.74 -5.52 14.24
C MET A 395 6.25 -4.27 13.51
N GLY A 396 5.49 -3.18 13.61
CA GLY A 396 5.78 -1.93 12.93
C GLY A 396 6.91 -1.12 13.59
N TYR A 397 7.59 -0.28 12.81
CA TYR A 397 8.52 0.73 13.31
C TYR A 397 8.59 1.95 12.39
N ILE A 398 9.12 3.06 12.91
CA ILE A 398 9.34 4.32 12.17
C ILE A 398 10.55 5.06 12.77
N GLY A 399 11.20 5.91 11.97
CA GLY A 399 12.10 6.94 12.47
C GLY A 399 13.53 6.51 12.75
N LEU A 400 14.10 5.57 11.96
CA LEU A 400 15.50 5.18 12.15
C LEU A 400 16.47 6.37 11.96
N TYR A 401 16.13 7.32 11.08
CA TYR A 401 16.91 8.53 10.88
C TYR A 401 17.01 9.36 12.16
N GLU A 402 15.88 9.65 12.80
CA GLU A 402 15.87 10.45 14.02
C GLU A 402 16.48 9.69 15.20
N THR A 403 16.22 8.37 15.30
CA THR A 403 16.84 7.50 16.32
C THR A 403 18.37 7.56 16.24
N ALA A 404 18.96 7.43 15.06
CA ALA A 404 20.42 7.53 14.89
C ALA A 404 20.92 8.97 15.07
N THR A 405 20.12 9.98 14.69
CA THR A 405 20.46 11.41 14.87
C THR A 405 20.71 11.76 16.35
N VAL A 406 19.97 11.16 17.29
CA VAL A 406 20.19 11.36 18.73
C VAL A 406 21.63 11.00 19.17
N PHE A 407 22.22 9.95 18.59
CA PHE A 407 23.53 9.43 19.02
C PHE A 407 24.69 9.93 18.15
N TYR A 408 24.44 10.13 16.85
CA TYR A 408 25.50 10.37 15.86
C TYR A 408 25.37 11.71 15.12
N GLY A 409 24.34 12.51 15.42
CA GLY A 409 24.06 13.78 14.74
C GLY A 409 23.34 13.60 13.39
N PRO A 410 22.91 14.70 12.74
CA PRO A 410 21.95 14.69 11.62
C PRO A 410 22.54 14.31 10.25
N ASP A 411 23.85 14.07 10.16
CA ASP A 411 24.58 13.70 8.95
C ASP A 411 25.21 12.30 9.08
N TRP A 412 24.58 11.42 9.85
CA TRP A 412 25.11 10.12 10.22
C TRP A 412 25.12 9.10 9.08
N GLU A 413 24.44 9.35 7.96
CA GLU A 413 24.22 8.37 6.89
C GLU A 413 25.52 7.92 6.21
N THR A 414 26.60 8.70 6.32
CA THR A 414 27.96 8.32 5.85
C THR A 414 28.78 7.56 6.90
N SER A 415 28.30 7.48 8.16
CA SER A 415 28.94 6.75 9.24
C SER A 415 28.56 5.27 9.20
N GLN A 416 29.56 4.41 9.03
CA GLN A 416 29.37 2.95 9.07
C GLN A 416 28.89 2.47 10.44
N GLU A 417 29.34 3.12 11.52
CA GLU A 417 28.93 2.80 12.89
C GLU A 417 27.44 3.11 13.12
N ALA A 418 26.99 4.29 12.70
CA ALA A 418 25.60 4.69 12.82
C ALA A 418 24.69 3.81 11.94
N LYS A 419 25.12 3.50 10.71
CA LYS A 419 24.45 2.53 9.84
C LYS A 419 24.32 1.16 10.50
N ALA A 420 25.41 0.64 11.07
CA ALA A 420 25.41 -0.63 11.78
C ALA A 420 24.45 -0.61 12.98
N PHE A 421 24.39 0.49 13.73
CA PHE A 421 23.42 0.66 14.82
C PHE A 421 21.97 0.58 14.34
N THR A 422 21.60 1.27 13.25
CA THR A 422 20.23 1.17 12.71
C THR A 422 19.86 -0.23 12.24
N LEU A 423 20.82 -0.98 11.69
CA LEU A 423 20.63 -2.39 11.33
C LEU A 423 20.53 -3.29 12.57
N GLU A 424 21.26 -2.97 13.64
CA GLU A 424 21.22 -3.73 14.89
C GLU A 424 19.84 -3.65 15.56
N ILE A 425 19.18 -2.49 15.52
CA ILE A 425 17.78 -2.36 15.97
C ILE A 425 16.88 -3.37 15.26
N LEU A 426 16.99 -3.48 13.93
CA LEU A 426 16.16 -4.42 13.16
C LEU A 426 16.57 -5.88 13.39
N LYS A 427 17.85 -6.18 13.62
CA LYS A 427 18.32 -7.52 13.99
C LYS A 427 17.79 -7.94 15.36
N GLU A 428 17.75 -7.03 16.34
CA GLU A 428 17.15 -7.31 17.64
C GLU A 428 15.65 -7.55 17.50
N MET A 429 14.92 -6.69 16.76
CA MET A 429 13.52 -6.96 16.42
C MET A 429 13.36 -8.33 15.74
N LYS A 430 14.30 -8.73 14.87
CA LYS A 430 14.25 -10.00 14.13
C LYS A 430 14.39 -11.19 15.06
N ARG A 431 15.21 -11.10 16.12
CA ARG A 431 15.31 -12.15 17.16
C ARG A 431 13.96 -12.38 17.84
N TYR A 432 13.27 -11.32 18.23
CA TYR A 432 11.93 -11.42 18.81
C TYR A 432 10.90 -11.93 17.80
N GLN A 433 10.95 -11.44 16.57
CA GLN A 433 10.07 -11.89 15.48
C GLN A 433 10.18 -13.41 15.28
N THR A 434 11.39 -13.96 15.19
CA THR A 434 11.62 -15.42 15.06
C THR A 434 11.10 -16.16 16.28
N LYS A 435 11.49 -15.72 17.49
CA LYS A 435 11.04 -16.32 18.76
C LYS A 435 9.52 -16.39 18.87
N TRP A 436 8.81 -15.30 18.55
CA TRP A 436 7.35 -15.26 18.64
C TRP A 436 6.67 -16.07 17.53
N THR A 437 7.25 -16.10 16.33
CA THR A 437 6.77 -16.98 15.25
C THR A 437 6.94 -18.47 15.57
N GLU A 438 7.91 -18.84 16.40
CA GLU A 438 8.06 -20.21 16.89
C GLU A 438 7.10 -20.54 18.05
N LEU A 439 6.89 -19.57 18.94
CA LEU A 439 6.04 -19.73 20.12
C LEU A 439 4.54 -19.71 19.80
N TYR A 440 4.14 -18.92 18.80
CA TYR A 440 2.76 -18.72 18.41
C TYR A 440 2.50 -19.25 17.01
N ASP A 441 1.28 -19.72 16.79
CA ASP A 441 0.87 -20.31 15.52
C ASP A 441 0.51 -19.26 14.44
N ILE A 442 1.10 -18.07 14.55
CA ILE A 442 0.92 -16.91 13.66
C ILE A 442 2.31 -16.40 13.26
N TRP A 443 2.46 -15.96 12.01
CA TRP A 443 3.74 -15.46 11.53
C TRP A 443 3.96 -13.99 11.93
N PHE A 444 4.84 -13.73 12.90
CA PHE A 444 5.24 -12.36 13.22
C PHE A 444 6.19 -11.83 12.15
N SER A 445 6.04 -10.57 11.76
CA SER A 445 6.84 -9.98 10.69
C SER A 445 7.16 -8.52 10.98
N ILE A 446 8.40 -8.10 10.72
CA ILE A 446 8.80 -6.70 10.90
C ILE A 446 8.28 -5.89 9.71
N TYR A 447 7.56 -4.82 10.01
CA TYR A 447 6.83 -4.02 9.04
C TYR A 447 7.32 -2.58 9.02
N SER A 448 7.80 -2.14 7.86
CA SER A 448 8.11 -0.74 7.63
C SER A 448 6.78 0.01 7.47
N THR A 449 6.26 0.61 8.54
CA THR A 449 4.91 1.19 8.59
C THR A 449 4.74 2.35 7.60
N PRO A 450 3.74 2.37 6.68
CA PRO A 450 3.44 3.50 5.79
C PRO A 450 2.84 4.61 6.63
N SER A 451 3.69 5.43 7.24
CA SER A 451 3.33 6.32 8.34
C SER A 451 2.62 7.59 7.88
N GLU A 452 1.49 7.50 7.16
CA GLU A 452 0.77 8.66 6.58
C GLU A 452 0.51 9.76 7.59
N SER A 453 -0.31 9.46 8.59
CA SER A 453 -0.61 10.33 9.74
C SER A 453 0.33 10.07 10.92
N LEU A 454 0.83 8.84 11.04
CA LEU A 454 1.68 8.44 12.17
C LEU A 454 3.00 9.22 12.24
N THR A 455 3.54 9.64 11.09
CA THR A 455 4.75 10.49 11.05
C THR A 455 4.56 11.80 11.81
N ASP A 456 3.38 12.41 11.71
CA ASP A 456 2.99 13.64 12.41
C ASP A 456 2.69 13.34 13.87
N ARG A 457 1.83 12.34 14.12
CA ARG A 457 1.33 12.01 15.46
C ARG A 457 2.48 11.76 16.46
N PHE A 458 3.43 10.89 16.11
CA PHE A 458 4.55 10.60 17.00
C PHE A 458 5.44 11.82 17.19
N CYS A 459 5.81 12.51 16.11
CA CYS A 459 6.64 13.71 16.21
C CYS A 459 5.98 14.78 17.09
N ARG A 460 4.66 14.99 16.97
CA ARG A 460 3.91 15.97 17.76
C ARG A 460 3.87 15.60 19.24
N LEU A 461 3.54 14.35 19.59
CA LEU A 461 3.55 13.88 20.99
C LEU A 461 4.95 13.95 21.61
N ASP A 462 5.99 13.72 20.80
CA ASP A 462 7.38 13.82 21.24
C ASP A 462 7.80 15.28 21.42
N GLN A 463 7.38 16.18 20.52
CA GLN A 463 7.57 17.62 20.63
C GLN A 463 6.86 18.21 21.86
N GLU A 464 5.64 17.77 22.17
CA GLU A 464 4.89 18.18 23.38
C GLU A 464 5.65 17.83 24.67
N ARG A 465 6.41 16.73 24.67
CA ARG A 465 7.12 16.24 25.87
C ARG A 465 8.58 16.68 25.96
N PHE A 466 9.28 16.82 24.84
CA PHE A 466 10.71 17.12 24.80
C PHE A 466 11.06 18.48 24.17
N GLY A 467 10.08 19.19 23.60
CA GLY A 467 10.27 20.44 22.89
C GLY A 467 10.81 20.27 21.47
N ASP A 468 11.30 21.37 20.91
CA ASP A 468 11.92 21.42 19.59
C ASP A 468 13.37 20.94 19.66
N ILE A 469 13.62 19.76 19.10
CA ILE A 469 14.94 19.15 18.99
C ILE A 469 15.32 19.18 17.52
N LYS A 470 16.45 19.83 17.25
CA LYS A 470 16.95 20.07 15.90
C LYS A 470 17.07 18.76 15.11
N ASP A 471 16.57 18.77 13.87
CA ASP A 471 16.57 17.65 12.92
C ASP A 471 15.77 16.40 13.37
N ILE A 472 15.06 16.49 14.50
CA ILE A 472 14.26 15.41 15.09
C ILE A 472 12.80 15.84 15.16
N THR A 473 12.43 16.67 16.15
CA THR A 473 11.04 17.09 16.36
C THR A 473 10.72 18.45 15.73
N ASP A 474 11.72 19.31 15.53
CA ASP A 474 11.55 20.68 14.99
C ASP A 474 10.95 20.71 13.57
N LYS A 475 11.29 19.71 12.74
CA LYS A 475 10.76 19.53 11.40
C LYS A 475 9.29 19.11 11.38
N GLY A 476 8.76 18.60 12.50
CA GLY A 476 7.34 18.29 12.68
C GLY A 476 6.88 16.98 12.04
N TYR A 477 7.79 16.08 11.69
CA TYR A 477 7.49 14.74 11.16
C TYR A 477 8.69 13.80 11.37
N TYR A 478 8.45 12.49 11.41
CA TYR A 478 9.49 11.45 11.43
C TYR A 478 9.68 10.76 10.09
N GLN A 479 10.93 10.43 9.75
CA GLN A 479 11.24 9.72 8.52
C GLN A 479 10.59 8.34 8.51
N ASN A 480 10.08 7.96 7.34
CA ASN A 480 9.36 6.71 7.19
C ASN A 480 10.33 5.52 7.32
N SER A 481 10.14 4.69 8.34
CA SER A 481 10.90 3.45 8.59
C SER A 481 12.42 3.62 8.49
N PHE A 482 13.01 3.15 7.39
CA PHE A 482 14.45 3.11 7.11
C PHE A 482 14.86 4.09 6.00
N HIS A 483 13.91 4.88 5.50
CA HIS A 483 14.14 5.76 4.35
C HIS A 483 15.21 6.79 4.68
N TYR A 484 16.05 7.06 3.68
CA TYR A 484 17.01 8.16 3.71
C TYR A 484 16.28 9.48 3.98
N ASP A 485 16.90 10.42 4.69
CA ASP A 485 16.28 11.71 4.97
C ASP A 485 15.95 12.44 3.66
N VAL A 486 14.66 12.74 3.47
CA VAL A 486 14.13 13.34 2.24
C VAL A 486 14.71 14.72 1.91
N ARG A 487 15.36 15.37 2.89
CA ARG A 487 16.00 16.68 2.76
C ARG A 487 17.39 16.62 2.12
N LYS A 488 17.97 15.43 1.95
CA LYS A 488 19.35 15.23 1.48
C LYS A 488 19.40 15.12 -0.05
N ASP A 489 20.38 15.78 -0.67
CA ASP A 489 20.65 15.72 -2.12
C ASP A 489 21.52 14.49 -2.42
N VAL A 490 20.89 13.35 -2.68
CA VAL A 490 21.53 12.08 -3.08
C VAL A 490 20.99 11.60 -4.42
N THR A 491 21.78 10.85 -5.18
CA THR A 491 21.32 10.21 -6.41
C THR A 491 20.38 9.03 -6.10
N PRO A 492 19.53 8.60 -7.06
CA PRO A 492 18.71 7.40 -6.88
C PRO A 492 19.57 6.18 -6.56
N PHE A 493 20.75 6.07 -7.16
CA PHE A 493 21.67 4.97 -6.99
C PHE A 493 22.23 4.89 -5.56
N GLU A 494 22.72 6.02 -5.03
CA GLU A 494 23.23 6.11 -3.65
C GLU A 494 22.14 5.79 -2.63
N LYS A 495 20.93 6.32 -2.84
CA LYS A 495 19.79 6.05 -1.95
C LYS A 495 19.42 4.57 -1.96
N LEU A 496 19.35 3.93 -3.12
CA LEU A 496 19.07 2.50 -3.23
C LEU A 496 20.18 1.65 -2.62
N ASP A 497 21.45 1.99 -2.84
CA ASP A 497 22.58 1.27 -2.24
C ASP A 497 22.61 1.41 -0.72
N PHE A 498 22.19 2.54 -0.16
CA PHE A 498 22.03 2.70 1.27
C PHE A 498 20.87 1.87 1.81
N GLU A 499 19.70 1.89 1.17
CA GLU A 499 18.48 1.32 1.73
C GLU A 499 18.37 -0.21 1.55
N LYS A 500 19.10 -0.82 0.60
CA LYS A 500 18.94 -2.24 0.21
C LYS A 500 19.10 -3.27 1.33
N ASP A 501 19.82 -2.94 2.40
CA ASP A 501 20.13 -3.90 3.46
C ASP A 501 18.96 -4.09 4.46
N TYR A 502 18.09 -3.09 4.62
CA TYR A 502 17.01 -3.13 5.60
C TYR A 502 15.90 -4.16 5.31
N PRO A 503 15.44 -4.35 4.05
CA PRO A 503 14.40 -5.33 3.72
C PRO A 503 14.67 -6.77 4.15
N TYR A 504 15.94 -7.20 4.27
CA TYR A 504 16.28 -8.54 4.76
C TYR A 504 15.86 -8.76 6.22
N TYR A 505 15.85 -7.69 7.01
CA TYR A 505 15.36 -7.72 8.40
C TYR A 505 13.88 -7.32 8.47
N ALA A 506 13.47 -6.31 7.71
CA ALA A 506 12.10 -5.78 7.66
C ALA A 506 11.23 -6.41 6.55
N SER A 507 11.33 -7.74 6.38
CA SER A 507 10.73 -8.45 5.24
C SER A 507 9.20 -8.52 5.26
N GLY A 508 8.53 -8.22 6.38
CA GLY A 508 7.07 -8.16 6.49
C GLY A 508 6.44 -6.98 5.77
N GLY A 509 7.24 -5.97 5.43
CA GLY A 509 6.84 -4.94 4.47
C GLY A 509 7.87 -3.84 4.33
N PHE A 510 8.13 -3.45 3.09
CA PHE A 510 9.15 -2.47 2.72
C PHE A 510 8.83 -1.90 1.33
N ILE A 511 9.36 -0.73 1.02
CA ILE A 511 9.34 -0.13 -0.31
C ILE A 511 10.45 0.91 -0.36
N HIS A 512 11.01 1.16 -1.53
CA HIS A 512 11.96 2.23 -1.78
C HIS A 512 11.29 3.30 -2.65
N TYR A 513 11.64 4.56 -2.44
CA TYR A 513 11.22 5.65 -3.32
C TYR A 513 12.40 6.47 -3.79
N CYS A 514 12.30 6.93 -5.03
CA CYS A 514 13.17 7.96 -5.56
C CYS A 514 12.33 9.12 -6.09
N GLU A 515 12.79 10.33 -5.82
CA GLU A 515 12.19 11.58 -6.25
C GLU A 515 12.85 12.03 -7.56
N TYR A 516 12.04 12.23 -8.59
CA TYR A 516 12.51 12.56 -9.93
C TYR A 516 11.93 13.91 -10.39
N PRO A 517 12.64 14.64 -11.26
CA PRO A 517 12.05 15.73 -12.02
C PRO A 517 11.07 15.17 -13.07
N LYS A 518 10.48 16.03 -13.91
CA LYS A 518 9.66 15.60 -15.03
C LYS A 518 10.50 14.79 -16.02
N LEU A 519 10.20 13.50 -16.19
CA LEU A 519 10.98 12.56 -17.03
C LEU A 519 10.28 12.13 -18.33
N GLN A 520 9.19 12.77 -18.74
CA GLN A 520 8.44 12.39 -19.95
C GLN A 520 9.29 12.42 -21.24
N HIS A 521 10.32 13.27 -21.29
CA HIS A 521 11.25 13.38 -22.41
C HIS A 521 12.45 12.41 -22.31
N ASN A 522 12.63 11.73 -21.18
CA ASN A 522 13.80 10.89 -20.90
C ASN A 522 13.42 9.58 -20.18
N LEU A 523 12.68 8.71 -20.88
CA LEU A 523 12.32 7.39 -20.36
C LEU A 523 13.55 6.53 -20.03
N LYS A 524 14.66 6.72 -20.74
CA LYS A 524 15.91 5.98 -20.53
C LYS A 524 16.55 6.26 -19.17
N ALA A 525 16.41 7.47 -18.64
CA ALA A 525 16.84 7.79 -17.28
C ALA A 525 16.07 6.99 -16.23
N LEU A 526 14.74 6.93 -16.35
CA LEU A 526 13.91 6.13 -15.43
C LEU A 526 14.22 4.63 -15.58
N GLU A 527 14.37 4.16 -16.82
CA GLU A 527 14.75 2.77 -17.12
C GLU A 527 16.09 2.40 -16.47
N ALA A 528 17.09 3.27 -16.51
CA ALA A 528 18.39 3.01 -15.90
C ALA A 528 18.29 2.80 -14.38
N VAL A 529 17.40 3.52 -13.69
CA VAL A 529 17.18 3.32 -12.25
C VAL A 529 16.38 2.04 -11.99
N TRP A 530 15.37 1.74 -12.80
CA TRP A 530 14.63 0.47 -12.72
C TRP A 530 15.58 -0.72 -12.91
N ASP A 531 16.46 -0.67 -13.91
CA ASP A 531 17.43 -1.72 -14.20
C ASP A 531 18.45 -1.87 -13.09
N TYR A 532 18.98 -0.75 -12.58
CA TYR A 532 19.90 -0.76 -11.45
C TYR A 532 19.24 -1.35 -10.19
N SER A 533 17.95 -1.07 -9.98
CA SER A 533 17.22 -1.55 -8.81
C SER A 533 17.04 -3.08 -8.78
N TYR A 534 17.09 -3.74 -9.95
CA TYR A 534 16.69 -5.15 -10.13
C TYR A 534 17.42 -6.11 -9.19
N ASP A 535 18.74 -6.00 -9.12
CA ASP A 535 19.58 -6.86 -8.28
C ASP A 535 19.83 -6.23 -6.87
N LYS A 536 19.18 -5.10 -6.55
CA LYS A 536 19.41 -4.33 -5.32
C LYS A 536 18.23 -4.36 -4.36
N VAL A 537 17.02 -4.03 -4.81
CA VAL A 537 15.84 -3.86 -3.96
C VAL A 537 14.63 -4.61 -4.53
N GLY A 538 13.74 -5.09 -3.66
CA GLY A 538 12.57 -5.88 -4.10
C GLY A 538 11.38 -5.07 -4.60
N TYR A 539 11.15 -3.87 -4.05
CA TYR A 539 9.98 -3.04 -4.36
C TYR A 539 10.35 -1.56 -4.46
N LEU A 540 10.18 -0.96 -5.64
CA LEU A 540 10.54 0.43 -5.93
C LEU A 540 9.35 1.21 -6.48
N GLY A 541 9.03 2.34 -5.85
CA GLY A 541 8.08 3.31 -6.38
C GLY A 541 8.78 4.53 -6.99
N THR A 542 8.09 5.14 -7.96
CA THR A 542 8.57 6.31 -8.70
C THR A 542 7.76 7.54 -8.30
N ASN A 543 8.44 8.61 -7.87
CA ASN A 543 7.81 9.89 -7.59
C ASN A 543 8.22 10.94 -8.63
N ILE A 544 7.28 11.30 -9.50
CA ILE A 544 7.45 12.29 -10.57
C ILE A 544 6.36 13.35 -10.41
N PRO A 545 6.68 14.64 -10.62
CA PRO A 545 5.66 15.68 -10.66
C PRO A 545 4.74 15.49 -11.87
N ILE A 546 3.45 15.31 -11.61
CA ILE A 546 2.41 15.06 -12.62
C ILE A 546 1.21 16.01 -12.42
N ASP A 547 1.42 17.16 -11.78
CA ASP A 547 0.33 18.07 -11.46
C ASP A 547 -0.10 18.85 -12.70
N HIS A 548 -1.39 19.17 -12.78
CA HIS A 548 -1.99 19.88 -13.91
C HIS A 548 -2.88 21.04 -13.45
N CYS A 549 -2.78 22.19 -14.13
CA CYS A 549 -3.65 23.36 -13.93
C CYS A 549 -4.57 23.56 -15.12
N TYR A 550 -5.87 23.35 -14.96
CA TYR A 550 -6.85 23.46 -16.06
C TYR A 550 -7.09 24.91 -16.53
N GLU A 551 -6.70 25.93 -15.75
CA GLU A 551 -6.87 27.33 -16.13
C GLU A 551 -5.79 27.87 -17.07
N CYS A 552 -4.55 27.39 -16.94
CA CYS A 552 -3.41 27.86 -17.72
C CYS A 552 -2.64 26.76 -18.46
N ASP A 553 -3.17 25.52 -18.41
CA ASP A 553 -2.62 24.34 -19.08
C ASP A 553 -1.18 23.98 -18.64
N TYR A 554 -0.79 24.36 -17.42
CA TYR A 554 0.52 24.04 -16.87
C TYR A 554 0.58 22.57 -16.41
N ASP A 555 1.58 21.83 -16.91
CA ASP A 555 1.93 20.46 -16.50
C ASP A 555 3.30 20.42 -15.82
N GLY A 556 3.36 20.11 -14.53
CA GLY A 556 4.65 20.04 -13.83
C GLY A 556 4.55 19.87 -12.32
N ASP A 557 5.53 20.41 -11.62
CA ASP A 557 5.52 20.45 -10.15
C ASP A 557 4.84 21.75 -9.72
N PHE A 558 3.83 21.65 -8.85
CA PHE A 558 3.23 22.82 -8.24
C PHE A 558 4.09 23.37 -7.12
N GLU A 559 4.03 24.69 -6.90
CA GLU A 559 4.74 25.34 -5.80
C GLU A 559 4.07 24.96 -4.48
N ALA A 560 4.85 24.41 -3.56
CA ALA A 560 4.40 24.15 -2.20
C ALA A 560 4.12 25.47 -1.46
N THR A 561 3.00 25.52 -0.75
CA THR A 561 2.62 26.61 0.16
C THR A 561 2.51 26.08 1.59
N GLU A 562 2.29 26.94 2.58
CA GLU A 562 2.10 26.50 3.97
C GLU A 562 0.91 25.56 4.15
N LYS A 563 -0.14 25.70 3.32
CA LYS A 563 -1.42 24.99 3.46
C LYS A 563 -1.79 24.07 2.30
N GLY A 564 -0.95 23.95 1.27
CA GLY A 564 -1.27 23.18 0.07
C GLY A 564 -0.31 23.45 -1.07
N PHE A 565 -0.82 23.49 -2.29
CA PHE A 565 -0.03 23.68 -3.52
C PHE A 565 -0.72 24.67 -4.45
N LYS A 566 0.05 25.47 -5.19
CA LYS A 566 -0.46 26.41 -6.19
C LYS A 566 0.29 26.27 -7.50
N CYS A 567 -0.37 26.59 -8.61
CA CYS A 567 0.26 26.60 -9.92
C CYS A 567 1.37 27.69 -9.95
N PRO A 568 2.61 27.36 -10.35
CA PRO A 568 3.71 28.33 -10.40
C PRO A 568 3.54 29.34 -11.54
N ASN A 569 2.73 29.03 -12.56
CA ASN A 569 2.51 29.89 -13.72
C ASN A 569 1.43 30.96 -13.46
N CYS A 570 0.27 30.59 -12.92
CA CYS A 570 -0.86 31.51 -12.72
C CYS A 570 -1.29 31.71 -11.25
N GLY A 571 -0.69 30.98 -10.29
CA GLY A 571 -1.06 31.05 -8.88
C GLY A 571 -2.33 30.27 -8.50
N ASN A 572 -2.98 29.56 -9.43
CA ASN A 572 -4.21 28.82 -9.16
C ASN A 572 -4.00 27.71 -8.14
N ASP A 573 -4.79 27.73 -7.07
CA ASP A 573 -4.88 26.72 -6.01
C ASP A 573 -6.31 26.20 -5.81
N ASN A 574 -7.24 26.53 -6.71
CA ASN A 574 -8.62 26.13 -6.61
C ASN A 574 -8.76 24.63 -6.88
N PRO A 575 -9.21 23.82 -5.89
CA PRO A 575 -9.28 22.36 -6.01
C PRO A 575 -10.15 21.83 -7.15
N LYS A 576 -11.08 22.64 -7.67
CA LYS A 576 -11.94 22.28 -8.81
C LYS A 576 -11.26 22.43 -10.16
N THR A 577 -10.14 23.14 -10.22
CA THR A 577 -9.48 23.55 -11.45
C THR A 577 -7.99 23.19 -11.46
N VAL A 578 -7.56 22.34 -10.53
CA VAL A 578 -6.22 21.75 -10.48
C VAL A 578 -6.31 20.26 -10.18
N ASP A 579 -5.40 19.48 -10.75
CA ASP A 579 -5.14 18.08 -10.38
C ASP A 579 -3.71 17.98 -9.86
N VAL A 580 -3.53 18.08 -8.54
CA VAL A 580 -2.23 18.00 -7.88
C VAL A 580 -2.13 16.62 -7.26
N VAL A 581 -1.25 15.76 -7.76
CA VAL A 581 -1.15 14.38 -7.30
C VAL A 581 0.22 14.13 -6.71
N LYS A 582 0.24 13.84 -5.41
CA LYS A 582 1.46 13.58 -4.64
C LYS A 582 1.40 12.20 -4.02
N ARG A 583 2.55 11.54 -3.87
CA ARG A 583 2.62 10.31 -3.09
C ARG A 583 2.61 10.66 -1.61
N THR A 584 1.53 10.32 -0.90
CA THR A 584 1.38 10.62 0.53
C THR A 584 2.29 9.72 1.36
N CYS A 585 2.17 8.41 1.19
CA CYS A 585 3.00 7.43 1.87
C CYS A 585 3.29 6.25 0.93
N GLY A 586 2.41 5.25 0.95
CA GLY A 586 2.36 4.14 0.02
C GLY A 586 1.61 4.45 -1.27
N TYR A 587 0.60 5.32 -1.20
CA TYR A 587 -0.37 5.57 -2.26
C TYR A 587 -0.38 7.05 -2.69
N LEU A 588 -1.09 7.36 -3.77
CA LEU A 588 -1.23 8.71 -4.30
C LEU A 588 -2.39 9.44 -3.61
N GLY A 589 -2.26 10.73 -3.35
CA GLY A 589 -3.34 11.58 -2.86
C GLY A 589 -3.40 12.87 -3.66
N ASN A 590 -4.55 13.55 -3.59
CA ASN A 590 -4.68 14.89 -4.14
C ASN A 590 -4.75 15.91 -2.99
N PRO A 591 -3.61 16.45 -2.52
CA PRO A 591 -3.55 17.27 -1.32
C PRO A 591 -4.25 18.62 -1.43
N VAL A 592 -4.59 19.09 -2.65
CA VAL A 592 -5.37 20.31 -2.82
C VAL A 592 -6.86 20.03 -2.67
N GLN A 593 -7.34 18.89 -3.19
CA GLN A 593 -8.73 18.45 -3.01
C GLN A 593 -8.99 17.91 -1.60
N ARG A 594 -8.05 17.15 -1.05
CA ARG A 594 -8.13 16.50 0.25
C ARG A 594 -6.79 16.67 0.98
N PRO A 595 -6.69 17.68 1.87
CA PRO A 595 -5.45 17.97 2.58
C PRO A 595 -4.95 16.78 3.40
N VAL A 596 -3.63 16.60 3.41
CA VAL A 596 -2.96 15.66 4.32
C VAL A 596 -2.70 16.32 5.68
N ILE A 597 -2.42 15.53 6.70
CA ILE A 597 -1.99 16.05 8.00
C ILE A 597 -0.73 16.93 7.88
N LYS A 598 -0.60 17.92 8.76
CA LYS A 598 0.44 18.97 8.70
C LYS A 598 1.86 18.42 8.57
N GLY A 599 2.27 17.46 9.42
CA GLY A 599 3.60 16.86 9.36
C GLY A 599 3.86 16.14 8.03
N ARG A 600 2.85 15.48 7.46
CA ARG A 600 2.96 14.86 6.14
C ARG A 600 3.10 15.90 5.03
N HIS A 601 2.36 17.00 5.08
CA HIS A 601 2.51 18.11 4.13
C HIS A 601 3.94 18.65 4.17
N LYS A 602 4.47 18.93 5.37
CA LYS A 602 5.85 19.38 5.55
C LYS A 602 6.86 18.38 4.98
N GLU A 603 6.67 17.09 5.22
CA GLU A 603 7.54 16.05 4.67
C GLU A 603 7.53 16.04 3.15
N ILE A 604 6.36 16.10 2.50
CA ILE A 604 6.25 16.13 1.04
C ILE A 604 6.96 17.36 0.47
N CYS A 605 6.79 18.53 1.10
CA CYS A 605 7.44 19.77 0.68
C CYS A 605 8.96 19.75 0.85
N ALA A 606 9.48 18.92 1.76
CA ALA A 606 10.90 18.81 2.05
C ALA A 606 11.65 17.83 1.13
N ARG A 607 10.94 17.10 0.26
CA ARG A 607 11.51 16.09 -0.64
C ARG A 607 12.39 16.71 -1.72
N VAL A 608 13.69 16.50 -1.62
CA VAL A 608 14.67 16.88 -2.64
C VAL A 608 14.62 15.90 -3.81
N LYS A 609 14.69 16.41 -5.05
CA LYS A 609 14.77 15.56 -6.25
C LYS A 609 16.16 14.94 -6.36
N HIS A 610 16.22 13.63 -6.55
CA HIS A 610 17.48 12.87 -6.64
C HIS A 610 18.16 12.98 -8.02
N MET A 611 17.47 13.54 -9.01
CA MET A 611 18.06 13.83 -10.32
C MET A 611 17.95 15.31 -10.61
N LYS A 612 19.07 15.93 -11.00
CA LYS A 612 19.09 17.34 -11.41
C LYS A 612 18.49 17.45 -12.80
N ALA A 613 17.55 18.37 -12.98
CA ALA A 613 17.11 18.76 -14.31
C ALA A 613 18.34 19.30 -15.09
N PRO A 614 18.42 19.08 -16.41
CA PRO A 614 19.38 19.82 -17.23
C PRO A 614 19.21 21.31 -16.91
N LYS A 615 20.32 22.03 -16.67
CA LYS A 615 20.24 23.49 -16.64
C LYS A 615 19.83 23.91 -18.05
N GLU A 616 18.69 24.59 -18.16
CA GLU A 616 18.21 25.20 -19.41
C GLU A 616 19.24 26.17 -20.00
#